data_AF-A0A0D1YZS0-F1
#
_entry.id   AF-A0A0D1YZS0-F1
#
_cell.length_a   1.000
_cell.length_b   1.000
_cell.length_c   1.000
_cell.angle_alpha   90.00
_cell.angle_beta   90.00
_cell.angle_gamma   90.00
#
_symmetry.space_group_name_H-M   'P 1'
#
loop_
_entity.id
_entity.type
_entity.pdbx_description
1 polymer ?
#
loop_
_entity_poly.entity_id
_entity_poly.type
_entity_poly.pdbx_seq_one_letter_code
_entity_poly.pdbx_strand_id
1 'polypeptide(L)'
;MVNIPRPHLVARGAEEIKGKDIWLDNDDLRPLKLKDRTWTATTYFIFWFSATATVSNWYGASAAQALGLSMWESLACSLGGQCLIAIVITLNGRAGAVYHVGFPILNRAAFGVYGAWWPTFNRAVMAIVWNGVNAVQGGQCVYVMLHAIFPSIAHIKNTMGPGSALTAAGMIGFGVFWIVTCCFLVIPVPKMKSLVYAKLIMFVISAMAMLGWTVGKAGGLGPVASQGSTVHGSEKSWLIIRFLMLGAANCATFASNASDFQRYAPKPRDPILGNLVGFPIANLLVAIVGNIVGASSQIIFGELIWNPIDFLDMLQTSNYTAANRAGCFFIALMFVYCAIFSSIFENSLPAGNDLAALFPKYITIRKGFFICAVISFAINPWYLLGSASIFVSFLASYQIFLSSITGVLLCNYYLITRGYMKIPDLYTSSKTGAYHYTKGWHINAYVAYVVGVIPNFYGFLNNMGVSAPEGVTKFYYFAYWVGLFVAGATYWILCKINPPATMYTEGWKEPKNYVRPEEEAQVLEGEAADAEGLSDGQVEEKVVSTEVITCLSSQTHEAHVTVHTH
;
A
#
# COMPACT_ATOMS: atom_id res chain seq x y z
N MET A 1 1.30 -20.87 44.96
CA MET A 1 0.98 -20.93 43.52
C MET A 1 0.93 -19.51 43.00
N VAL A 2 1.90 -19.12 42.17
CA VAL A 2 1.91 -17.80 41.53
C VAL A 2 0.68 -17.73 40.63
N ASN A 3 -0.22 -16.81 40.92
CA ASN A 3 -1.44 -16.60 40.15
C ASN A 3 -1.04 -15.93 38.83
N ILE A 4 -0.61 -16.73 37.86
CA ILE A 4 -0.29 -16.25 36.51
C ILE A 4 -1.61 -15.71 35.95
N PRO A 5 -1.72 -14.40 35.67
CA PRO A 5 -2.92 -13.85 35.07
C PRO A 5 -3.19 -14.61 33.78
N ARG A 6 -4.40 -15.17 33.63
CA ARG A 6 -4.79 -15.78 32.35
C ARG A 6 -4.53 -14.76 31.25
N PRO A 7 -3.84 -15.13 30.16
CA PRO A 7 -3.54 -14.17 29.10
C PRO A 7 -4.85 -13.53 28.63
N HIS A 8 -4.92 -12.20 28.66
CA HIS A 8 -6.07 -11.45 28.18
C HIS A 8 -6.10 -11.57 26.65
N LEU A 9 -6.76 -12.63 26.16
CA LEU A 9 -6.80 -12.98 24.74
C LEU A 9 -7.77 -12.10 23.94
N VAL A 10 -8.61 -11.32 24.62
CA VAL A 10 -9.59 -10.42 24.00
C VAL A 10 -8.92 -9.07 23.65
N ALA A 11 -9.14 -8.58 22.44
CA ALA A 11 -8.69 -7.27 22.01
C ALA A 11 -9.43 -6.13 22.74
N ARG A 12 -8.75 -4.99 22.94
CA ARG A 12 -9.33 -3.82 23.60
C ARG A 12 -10.55 -3.31 22.83
N GLY A 13 -11.63 -2.99 23.55
CA GLY A 13 -12.90 -2.55 22.98
C GLY A 13 -13.82 -3.69 22.53
N ALA A 14 -13.31 -4.91 22.32
CA ALA A 14 -14.13 -6.09 22.03
C ALA A 14 -14.74 -6.73 23.30
N GLU A 15 -14.29 -6.31 24.49
CA GLU A 15 -14.71 -6.82 25.80
C GLU A 15 -16.17 -6.49 26.13
N GLU A 16 -16.65 -5.34 25.66
CA GLU A 16 -18.01 -4.84 25.91
C GLU A 16 -19.02 -5.34 24.86
N ILE A 17 -18.54 -5.99 23.80
CA ILE A 17 -19.33 -6.37 22.63
C ILE A 17 -19.93 -7.75 22.82
N LYS A 18 -21.25 -7.85 22.66
CA LYS A 18 -22.02 -9.07 22.90
C LYS A 18 -22.39 -9.79 21.60
N GLY A 19 -22.54 -11.11 21.68
CA GLY A 19 -23.06 -11.93 20.59
C GLY A 19 -22.10 -12.05 19.39
N LYS A 20 -22.65 -12.01 18.18
CA LYS A 20 -21.88 -12.19 16.93
C LYS A 20 -21.11 -10.94 16.50
N ASP A 21 -21.44 -9.79 17.06
CA ASP A 21 -20.81 -8.50 16.71
C ASP A 21 -19.34 -8.44 17.19
N ILE A 22 -18.94 -9.30 18.14
CA ILE A 22 -17.55 -9.47 18.57
C ILE A 22 -16.59 -9.87 17.44
N TRP A 23 -17.13 -10.37 16.32
CA TRP A 23 -16.37 -10.71 15.11
C TRP A 23 -16.28 -9.57 14.10
N LEU A 24 -16.83 -8.39 14.41
CA LEU A 24 -16.90 -7.26 13.51
C LEU A 24 -16.34 -5.96 14.13
N ASP A 25 -16.36 -5.80 15.44
CA ASP A 25 -16.02 -4.53 16.09
C ASP A 25 -14.88 -4.66 17.11
N ASN A 26 -14.00 -3.65 17.10
CA ASN A 26 -12.97 -3.37 18.08
C ASN A 26 -12.53 -1.90 17.96
N ASP A 27 -11.80 -1.39 18.95
CA ASP A 27 -11.38 0.03 18.96
C ASP A 27 -10.43 0.41 17.80
N ASP A 28 -9.66 -0.56 17.29
CA ASP A 28 -8.69 -0.37 16.20
C ASP A 28 -9.38 -0.21 14.82
N LEU A 29 -10.62 -0.68 14.68
CA LEU A 29 -11.38 -0.70 13.43
C LEU A 29 -12.34 0.48 13.28
N ARG A 30 -12.86 1.01 14.40
CA ARG A 30 -13.82 2.13 14.42
C ARG A 30 -13.26 3.37 13.69
N PRO A 31 -14.13 4.25 13.14
CA PRO A 31 -13.70 5.48 12.46
C PRO A 31 -12.69 6.28 13.29
N LEU A 32 -11.63 6.90 12.76
CA LEU A 32 -10.69 7.62 13.65
C LEU A 32 -11.33 8.80 14.40
N LYS A 33 -10.94 8.97 15.67
CA LYS A 33 -11.33 10.09 16.53
C LYS A 33 -10.75 11.41 16.00
N LEU A 34 -11.42 12.53 16.27
CA LEU A 34 -10.98 13.85 15.79
C LEU A 34 -9.52 14.17 16.16
N LYS A 35 -9.12 13.89 17.39
CA LYS A 35 -7.75 14.13 17.89
C LYS A 35 -6.65 13.36 17.14
N ASP A 36 -7.00 12.24 16.49
CA ASP A 36 -6.05 11.37 15.81
C ASP A 36 -5.95 11.70 14.30
N ARG A 37 -6.86 12.55 13.78
CA ARG A 37 -6.87 13.05 12.40
C ARG A 37 -5.85 14.18 12.22
N THR A 38 -4.58 13.82 12.09
CA THR A 38 -3.45 14.77 12.15
C THR A 38 -2.74 15.00 10.81
N TRP A 39 -3.12 14.30 9.75
CA TRP A 39 -2.39 14.32 8.48
C TRP A 39 -2.93 15.40 7.55
N THR A 40 -2.27 16.56 7.53
CA THR A 40 -2.58 17.66 6.61
C THR A 40 -2.09 17.40 5.18
N ALA A 41 -2.44 18.26 4.23
CA ALA A 41 -1.97 18.15 2.84
C ALA A 41 -0.43 18.09 2.72
N THR A 42 0.29 18.88 3.54
CA THR A 42 1.75 18.84 3.62
C THR A 42 2.26 17.50 4.16
N THR A 43 1.55 16.92 5.13
CA THR A 43 1.90 15.62 5.69
C THR A 43 1.78 14.53 4.63
N TYR A 44 0.68 14.51 3.85
CA TYR A 44 0.52 13.57 2.73
C TYR A 44 1.56 13.77 1.64
N PHE A 45 1.91 15.02 1.32
CA PHE A 45 2.94 15.31 0.34
C PHE A 45 4.29 14.73 0.77
N ILE A 46 4.75 15.05 1.99
CA ILE A 46 6.03 14.55 2.54
C ILE A 46 5.99 13.03 2.76
N PHE A 47 4.84 12.49 3.15
CA PHE A 47 4.65 11.05 3.34
C PHE A 47 5.06 10.27 2.10
N TRP A 48 4.69 10.73 0.90
CA TRP A 48 5.05 10.01 -0.33
C TRP A 48 6.55 10.01 -0.62
N PHE A 49 7.27 11.09 -0.29
CA PHE A 49 8.73 11.08 -0.37
C PHE A 49 9.34 10.05 0.59
N SER A 50 8.80 9.93 1.81
CA SER A 50 9.27 8.91 2.76
C SER A 50 8.86 7.49 2.38
N ALA A 51 7.64 7.29 1.86
CA ALA A 51 7.08 5.98 1.54
C ALA A 51 7.65 5.39 0.24
N THR A 52 8.07 6.22 -0.71
CA THR A 52 8.67 5.76 -1.98
C THR A 52 10.19 5.67 -1.91
N ALA A 53 10.81 6.30 -0.91
CA ALA A 53 12.22 6.22 -0.57
C ALA A 53 12.61 4.82 -0.04
N THR A 54 12.57 3.84 -0.93
CA THR A 54 12.81 2.42 -0.64
C THR A 54 13.72 1.80 -1.70
N VAL A 55 14.44 0.76 -1.31
CA VAL A 55 15.24 -0.01 -2.26
C VAL A 55 14.31 -0.73 -3.25
N SER A 56 13.15 -1.24 -2.82
CA SER A 56 12.07 -1.78 -3.68
C SER A 56 11.75 -0.92 -4.90
N ASN A 57 11.56 0.39 -4.71
CA ASN A 57 11.23 1.29 -5.83
C ASN A 57 12.43 1.52 -6.75
N TRP A 58 13.65 1.45 -6.21
CA TRP A 58 14.90 1.45 -6.97
C TRP A 58 15.00 0.23 -7.90
N TYR A 59 14.69 -0.97 -7.40
CA TYR A 59 14.66 -2.21 -8.20
C TYR A 59 13.65 -2.11 -9.34
N GLY A 60 12.42 -1.68 -9.03
CA GLY A 60 11.36 -1.56 -10.04
C GLY A 60 11.75 -0.62 -11.17
N ALA A 61 12.49 0.44 -10.87
CA ALA A 61 13.00 1.39 -11.85
C ALA A 61 14.11 0.77 -12.73
N SER A 62 15.08 0.08 -12.13
CA SER A 62 16.24 -0.49 -12.85
C SER A 62 15.96 -1.83 -13.55
N ALA A 63 14.92 -2.55 -13.17
CA ALA A 63 14.55 -3.83 -13.79
C ALA A 63 14.19 -3.70 -15.27
N ALA A 64 13.64 -2.56 -15.68
CA ALA A 64 13.35 -2.25 -17.09
C ALA A 64 14.61 -2.18 -17.94
N GLN A 65 15.67 -1.59 -17.40
CA GLN A 65 16.97 -1.54 -18.07
C GLN A 65 17.61 -2.92 -18.17
N ALA A 66 17.46 -3.77 -17.15
CA ALA A 66 17.95 -5.15 -17.18
C ALA A 66 17.27 -6.00 -18.25
N LEU A 67 16.06 -5.62 -18.67
CA LEU A 67 15.34 -6.24 -19.79
C LEU A 67 15.57 -5.51 -21.13
N GLY A 68 16.49 -4.54 -21.18
CA GLY A 68 17.01 -3.94 -22.41
C GLY A 68 16.46 -2.56 -22.77
N LEU A 69 15.55 -1.98 -21.98
CA LEU A 69 15.09 -0.60 -22.21
C LEU A 69 16.19 0.40 -21.85
N SER A 70 16.20 1.55 -22.51
CA SER A 70 17.11 2.64 -22.10
C SER A 70 16.69 3.23 -20.74
N MET A 71 17.61 3.97 -20.13
CA MET A 71 17.37 4.72 -18.89
C MET A 71 16.12 5.63 -19.01
N TRP A 72 16.04 6.40 -20.09
CA TRP A 72 14.95 7.37 -20.31
C TRP A 72 13.61 6.71 -20.59
N GLU A 73 13.60 5.59 -21.33
CA GLU A 73 12.38 4.81 -21.56
C GLU A 73 11.87 4.18 -20.26
N SER A 74 12.77 3.65 -19.45
CA SER A 74 12.45 3.08 -18.13
C SER A 74 11.83 4.13 -17.21
N LEU A 75 12.39 5.36 -17.21
CA LEU A 75 11.84 6.49 -16.46
C LEU A 75 10.47 6.93 -16.95
N ALA A 76 10.29 7.04 -18.27
CA ALA A 76 9.00 7.42 -18.86
C ALA A 76 7.90 6.39 -18.55
N CYS A 77 8.22 5.09 -18.66
CA CYS A 77 7.31 4.01 -18.30
C CYS A 77 6.92 4.07 -16.81
N SER A 78 7.91 4.23 -15.93
CA SER A 78 7.67 4.34 -14.49
C SER A 78 6.78 5.54 -14.18
N LEU A 79 7.14 6.75 -14.64
CA LEU A 79 6.36 7.97 -14.40
C LEU A 79 4.91 7.84 -14.91
N GLY A 80 4.74 7.34 -16.13
CA GLY A 80 3.42 7.14 -16.71
C GLY A 80 2.57 6.19 -15.87
N GLY A 81 3.14 5.06 -15.44
CA GLY A 81 2.46 4.09 -14.58
C GLY A 81 2.07 4.68 -13.22
N GLN A 82 2.98 5.44 -12.60
CA GLN A 82 2.73 6.09 -11.31
C GLN A 82 1.64 7.16 -11.40
N CYS A 83 1.59 7.94 -12.49
CA CYS A 83 0.51 8.90 -12.74
C CYS A 83 -0.85 8.22 -12.88
N LEU A 84 -0.91 7.06 -13.55
CA LEU A 84 -2.16 6.33 -13.73
C LEU A 84 -2.68 5.76 -12.39
N ILE A 85 -1.82 5.12 -11.59
CA ILE A 85 -2.24 4.53 -10.32
C ILE A 85 -2.53 5.59 -9.24
N ALA A 86 -1.90 6.77 -9.31
CA ALA A 86 -2.20 7.91 -8.44
C ALA A 86 -3.68 8.33 -8.45
N ILE A 87 -4.31 8.24 -9.63
CA ILE A 87 -5.75 8.52 -9.80
C ILE A 87 -6.55 7.50 -8.98
N VAL A 88 -6.22 6.21 -9.10
CA VAL A 88 -6.91 5.14 -8.37
C VAL A 88 -6.70 5.26 -6.86
N ILE A 89 -5.48 5.57 -6.40
CA ILE A 89 -5.17 5.83 -4.98
C ILE A 89 -6.05 6.97 -4.43
N THR A 90 -6.19 8.05 -5.20
CA THR A 90 -6.97 9.23 -4.79
C THR A 90 -8.46 8.91 -4.72
N LEU A 91 -9.00 8.22 -5.73
CA LEU A 91 -10.42 7.87 -5.78
C LEU A 91 -10.78 6.84 -4.70
N ASN A 92 -10.02 5.75 -4.61
CA ASN A 92 -10.37 4.65 -3.70
C ASN A 92 -10.16 5.01 -2.22
N GLY A 93 -9.27 5.97 -1.93
CA GLY A 93 -9.06 6.44 -0.56
C GLY A 93 -10.04 7.50 -0.08
N ARG A 94 -10.85 8.13 -0.96
CA ARG A 94 -11.77 9.21 -0.59
C ARG A 94 -12.74 8.81 0.52
N ALA A 95 -13.28 7.59 0.45
CA ALA A 95 -14.15 7.04 1.49
C ALA A 95 -13.44 6.99 2.86
N GLY A 96 -12.16 6.66 2.88
CA GLY A 96 -11.32 6.73 4.09
C GLY A 96 -11.14 8.17 4.56
N ALA A 97 -10.89 9.13 3.67
CA ALA A 97 -10.71 10.54 4.03
C ALA A 97 -11.97 11.22 4.58
N VAL A 98 -13.16 10.78 4.13
CA VAL A 98 -14.47 11.34 4.54
C VAL A 98 -15.00 10.65 5.79
N TYR A 99 -14.94 9.33 5.84
CA TYR A 99 -15.55 8.54 6.91
C TYR A 99 -14.54 8.10 7.97
N HIS A 100 -13.26 8.32 7.75
CA HIS A 100 -12.16 7.96 8.66
C HIS A 100 -12.08 6.45 8.96
N VAL A 101 -12.50 5.62 8.01
CA VAL A 101 -12.47 4.15 8.12
C VAL A 101 -11.37 3.55 7.24
N GLY A 102 -10.82 2.40 7.65
CA GLY A 102 -9.80 1.68 6.91
C GLY A 102 -10.35 0.79 5.78
N PHE A 103 -9.45 0.18 5.03
CA PHE A 103 -9.75 -0.70 3.89
C PHE A 103 -10.70 -1.85 4.23
N PRO A 104 -10.52 -2.58 5.35
CA PRO A 104 -11.42 -3.69 5.68
C PRO A 104 -12.88 -3.27 5.86
N ILE A 105 -13.11 -2.03 6.32
CA ILE A 105 -14.46 -1.50 6.53
C ILE A 105 -15.12 -1.11 5.21
N LEU A 106 -14.35 -0.59 4.25
CA LEU A 106 -14.85 -0.37 2.89
C LEU A 106 -15.25 -1.69 2.21
N ASN A 107 -14.48 -2.76 2.46
CA ASN A 107 -14.86 -4.09 1.98
C ASN A 107 -16.19 -4.57 2.56
N ARG A 108 -16.54 -4.22 3.81
CA ARG A 108 -17.85 -4.55 4.38
C ARG A 108 -18.99 -3.85 3.67
N ALA A 109 -18.77 -2.60 3.26
CA ALA A 109 -19.76 -1.85 2.50
C ALA A 109 -20.08 -2.51 1.15
N ALA A 110 -19.07 -3.05 0.44
CA ALA A 110 -19.27 -3.61 -0.89
C ALA A 110 -19.51 -5.14 -0.91
N PHE A 111 -18.74 -5.91 -0.14
CA PHE A 111 -18.80 -7.39 -0.14
C PHE A 111 -19.69 -7.96 0.97
N GLY A 112 -20.13 -7.14 1.93
CA GLY A 112 -20.90 -7.55 3.10
C GLY A 112 -20.05 -7.77 4.33
N VAL A 113 -20.71 -7.77 5.50
CA VAL A 113 -20.04 -7.85 6.81
C VAL A 113 -19.14 -9.09 6.98
N TYR A 114 -19.54 -10.23 6.41
CA TYR A 114 -18.70 -11.45 6.39
C TYR A 114 -17.98 -11.62 5.06
N GLY A 115 -18.59 -11.19 3.96
CA GLY A 115 -17.96 -11.23 2.64
C GLY A 115 -16.70 -10.36 2.53
N ALA A 116 -16.50 -9.38 3.41
CA ALA A 116 -15.27 -8.60 3.48
C ALA A 116 -14.02 -9.41 3.84
N TRP A 117 -14.17 -10.59 4.44
CA TRP A 117 -13.04 -11.41 4.86
C TRP A 117 -12.12 -11.81 3.70
N TRP A 118 -12.67 -12.12 2.53
CA TRP A 118 -11.84 -12.50 1.38
C TRP A 118 -10.96 -11.34 0.87
N PRO A 119 -11.51 -10.15 0.53
CA PRO A 119 -10.69 -9.01 0.13
C PRO A 119 -9.63 -8.60 1.17
N THR A 120 -10.00 -8.62 2.46
CA THR A 120 -9.09 -8.28 3.55
C THR A 120 -8.00 -9.34 3.72
N PHE A 121 -8.33 -10.63 3.64
CA PHE A 121 -7.34 -11.72 3.66
C PHE A 121 -6.35 -11.61 2.51
N ASN A 122 -6.86 -11.36 1.30
CA ASN A 122 -6.05 -11.11 0.12
C ASN A 122 -5.04 -9.99 0.45
N ARG A 123 -5.50 -8.79 0.82
CA ARG A 123 -4.61 -7.65 1.12
C ARG A 123 -3.60 -7.93 2.24
N ALA A 124 -3.98 -8.69 3.28
CA ALA A 124 -3.08 -9.10 4.36
C ALA A 124 -1.93 -9.96 3.84
N VAL A 125 -2.21 -10.95 2.98
CA VAL A 125 -1.19 -11.81 2.37
C VAL A 125 -0.16 -10.98 1.62
N MET A 126 -0.59 -9.95 0.88
CA MET A 126 0.36 -9.04 0.22
C MET A 126 1.22 -8.23 1.15
N ALA A 127 0.62 -7.70 2.20
CA ALA A 127 1.39 -6.98 3.21
C ALA A 127 2.51 -7.88 3.77
N ILE A 128 2.20 -9.15 4.03
CA ILE A 128 3.15 -10.14 4.54
C ILE A 128 4.24 -10.47 3.52
N VAL A 129 3.90 -10.64 2.24
CA VAL A 129 4.87 -10.92 1.18
C VAL A 129 5.83 -9.73 0.99
N TRP A 130 5.29 -8.51 0.90
CA TRP A 130 6.10 -7.30 0.78
C TRP A 130 6.97 -7.03 2.01
N ASN A 131 6.49 -7.35 3.21
CA ASN A 131 7.31 -7.32 4.41
C ASN A 131 8.48 -8.32 4.31
N GLY A 132 8.26 -9.50 3.73
CA GLY A 132 9.32 -10.48 3.44
C GLY A 132 10.35 -9.96 2.43
N VAL A 133 9.90 -9.33 1.34
CA VAL A 133 10.77 -8.68 0.34
C VAL A 133 11.66 -7.61 0.97
N ASN A 134 11.08 -6.71 1.78
CA ASN A 134 11.86 -5.68 2.47
C ASN A 134 12.83 -6.30 3.49
N ALA A 135 12.48 -7.42 4.13
CA ALA A 135 13.37 -8.12 5.04
C ALA A 135 14.58 -8.74 4.31
N VAL A 136 14.38 -9.29 3.10
CA VAL A 136 15.48 -9.80 2.25
C VAL A 136 16.44 -8.67 1.90
N GLN A 137 15.91 -7.54 1.45
CA GLN A 137 16.71 -6.36 1.10
C GLN A 137 17.48 -5.82 2.32
N GLY A 138 16.79 -5.67 3.45
CA GLY A 138 17.41 -5.29 4.71
C GLY A 138 18.53 -6.26 5.10
N GLY A 139 18.31 -7.56 4.92
CA GLY A 139 19.30 -8.61 5.13
C GLY A 139 20.52 -8.51 4.22
N GLN A 140 20.33 -8.22 2.93
CA GLN A 140 21.42 -7.96 1.98
C GLN A 140 22.24 -6.74 2.41
N CYS A 141 21.60 -5.65 2.87
CA CYS A 141 22.31 -4.49 3.39
C CYS A 141 23.13 -4.84 4.63
N VAL A 142 22.57 -5.61 5.58
CA VAL A 142 23.33 -6.08 6.75
C VAL A 142 24.48 -6.98 6.32
N TYR A 143 24.29 -7.84 5.32
CA TYR A 143 25.39 -8.64 4.77
C TYR A 143 26.50 -7.77 4.20
N VAL A 144 26.20 -6.72 3.42
CA VAL A 144 27.22 -5.77 2.92
C VAL A 144 27.96 -5.10 4.08
N MET A 145 27.26 -4.70 5.14
CA MET A 145 27.90 -4.16 6.35
C MET A 145 28.82 -5.17 7.02
N LEU A 146 28.37 -6.41 7.17
CA LEU A 146 29.16 -7.48 7.77
C LEU A 146 30.37 -7.82 6.92
N HIS A 147 30.21 -7.87 5.59
CA HIS A 147 31.30 -8.06 4.66
C HIS A 147 32.30 -6.91 4.78
N ALA A 148 31.84 -5.66 4.92
CA ALA A 148 32.73 -4.53 5.11
C ALA A 148 33.56 -4.63 6.39
N ILE A 149 33.03 -5.21 7.49
CA ILE A 149 33.77 -5.37 8.74
C ILE A 149 34.65 -6.62 8.71
N PHE A 150 34.08 -7.75 8.27
CA PHE A 150 34.66 -9.09 8.34
C PHE A 150 34.78 -9.68 6.92
N PRO A 151 35.98 -9.65 6.31
CA PRO A 151 36.19 -10.22 4.98
C PRO A 151 35.85 -11.72 4.90
N SER A 152 36.03 -12.44 6.02
CA SER A 152 35.80 -13.89 6.12
C SER A 152 34.36 -14.30 5.83
N ILE A 153 33.38 -13.40 5.97
CA ILE A 153 31.97 -13.73 5.72
C ILE A 153 31.71 -14.08 4.25
N ALA A 154 32.49 -13.51 3.32
CA ALA A 154 32.39 -13.80 1.88
C ALA A 154 32.90 -15.21 1.53
N HIS A 155 33.67 -15.85 2.42
CA HIS A 155 34.20 -17.21 2.23
C HIS A 155 33.30 -18.30 2.81
N ILE A 156 32.18 -17.94 3.44
CA ILE A 156 31.22 -18.92 3.95
C ILE A 156 30.65 -19.71 2.76
N LYS A 157 30.82 -21.04 2.80
CA LYS A 157 30.30 -21.93 1.76
C LYS A 157 28.79 -21.75 1.63
N ASN A 158 28.33 -21.41 0.43
CA ASN A 158 26.91 -21.29 0.16
C ASN A 158 26.22 -22.66 0.21
N THR A 159 25.23 -22.79 1.08
CA THR A 159 24.36 -23.98 1.24
C THR A 159 22.92 -23.72 0.82
N MET A 160 22.61 -22.51 0.33
CA MET A 160 21.28 -22.14 -0.13
C MET A 160 20.92 -22.85 -1.44
N GLY A 161 19.63 -23.13 -1.62
CA GLY A 161 19.11 -23.75 -2.84
C GLY A 161 19.27 -22.87 -4.09
N PRO A 162 19.20 -23.47 -5.29
CA PRO A 162 19.29 -22.72 -6.54
C PRO A 162 18.14 -21.69 -6.65
N GLY A 163 18.44 -20.49 -7.15
CA GLY A 163 17.47 -19.41 -7.33
C GLY A 163 17.22 -18.52 -6.10
N SER A 164 17.91 -18.76 -4.98
CA SER A 164 17.88 -17.86 -3.82
C SER A 164 18.65 -16.56 -4.10
N ALA A 165 18.05 -15.42 -3.78
CA ALA A 165 18.73 -14.11 -3.78
C ALA A 165 19.75 -13.97 -2.64
N LEU A 166 19.65 -14.81 -1.61
CA LEU A 166 20.56 -14.82 -0.47
C LEU A 166 21.48 -16.03 -0.53
N THR A 167 22.75 -15.80 -0.24
CA THR A 167 23.72 -16.86 0.09
C THR A 167 23.58 -17.29 1.54
N ALA A 168 24.26 -18.36 1.95
CA ALA A 168 24.31 -18.76 3.37
C ALA A 168 24.82 -17.62 4.28
N ALA A 169 25.77 -16.81 3.79
CA ALA A 169 26.21 -15.60 4.48
C ALA A 169 25.13 -14.50 4.48
N GLY A 170 24.42 -14.32 3.37
CA GLY A 170 23.28 -13.41 3.27
C GLY A 170 22.16 -13.73 4.28
N MET A 171 21.95 -15.02 4.59
CA MET A 171 20.98 -15.45 5.61
C MET A 171 21.35 -14.99 7.03
N ILE A 172 22.64 -14.82 7.33
CA ILE A 172 23.08 -14.23 8.61
C ILE A 172 22.64 -12.77 8.66
N GLY A 173 22.87 -12.02 7.58
CA GLY A 173 22.41 -10.64 7.46
C GLY A 173 20.88 -10.52 7.60
N PHE A 174 20.14 -11.40 6.93
CA PHE A 174 18.69 -11.50 7.06
C PHE A 174 18.21 -11.78 8.48
N GLY A 175 18.83 -12.74 9.17
CA GLY A 175 18.50 -13.06 10.56
C GLY A 175 18.74 -11.87 11.51
N VAL A 176 19.87 -11.18 11.34
CA VAL A 176 20.19 -9.98 12.12
C VAL A 176 19.18 -8.87 11.84
N PHE A 177 18.88 -8.59 10.57
CA PHE A 177 17.88 -7.60 10.19
C PHE A 177 16.51 -7.93 10.80
N TRP A 178 16.06 -9.18 10.69
CA TRP A 178 14.77 -9.64 11.21
C TRP A 178 14.67 -9.45 12.73
N ILE A 179 15.71 -9.80 13.49
CA ILE A 179 15.76 -9.59 14.94
C ILE A 179 15.66 -8.09 15.27
N VAL A 180 16.45 -7.26 14.59
CA VAL A 180 16.44 -5.81 14.81
C VAL A 180 15.06 -5.23 14.49
N THR A 181 14.46 -5.58 13.35
CA THR A 181 13.10 -5.14 13.01
C THR A 181 12.09 -5.57 14.07
N CYS A 182 12.15 -6.81 14.57
CA CYS A 182 11.27 -7.28 15.65
C CYS A 182 11.42 -6.48 16.94
N CYS A 183 12.63 -6.04 17.30
CA CYS A 183 12.84 -5.15 18.45
C CYS A 183 12.14 -3.79 18.25
N PHE A 184 12.19 -3.23 17.03
CA PHE A 184 11.50 -1.98 16.72
C PHE A 184 9.97 -2.11 16.73
N LEU A 185 9.40 -3.28 16.42
CA LEU A 185 7.94 -3.52 16.47
C LEU A 185 7.31 -3.36 17.86
N VAL A 186 8.12 -3.42 18.93
CA VAL A 186 7.65 -3.17 20.31
C VAL A 186 7.31 -1.70 20.54
N ILE A 187 7.94 -0.79 19.81
CA ILE A 187 7.74 0.66 19.96
C ILE A 187 6.36 1.02 19.40
N PRO A 188 5.52 1.79 20.13
CA PRO A 188 4.23 2.25 19.62
C PRO A 188 4.40 3.19 18.41
N VAL A 189 3.59 2.99 17.35
CA VAL A 189 3.60 3.80 16.11
C VAL A 189 3.58 5.32 16.36
N PRO A 190 2.77 5.88 17.28
CA PRO A 190 2.76 7.33 17.51
C PRO A 190 4.11 7.89 17.98
N LYS A 191 4.94 7.08 18.66
CA LYS A 191 6.26 7.49 19.17
C LYS A 191 7.36 7.45 18.10
N MET A 192 7.08 6.88 16.93
CA MET A 192 8.04 6.73 15.84
C MET A 192 8.05 7.92 14.85
N LYS A 193 7.19 8.94 15.03
CA LYS A 193 7.05 10.04 14.06
C LYS A 193 8.38 10.72 13.71
N SER A 194 9.23 11.00 14.68
CA SER A 194 10.57 11.59 14.46
C SER A 194 11.50 10.66 13.68
N LEU A 195 11.42 9.35 13.93
CA LEU A 195 12.23 8.34 13.25
C LEU A 195 11.86 8.21 11.76
N VAL A 196 10.58 8.44 11.42
CA VAL A 196 10.13 8.46 10.02
C VAL A 196 10.68 9.67 9.26
N TYR A 197 10.83 10.83 9.89
CA TYR A 197 11.50 11.97 9.25
C TYR A 197 12.99 11.73 9.06
N ALA A 198 13.64 11.11 10.06
CA ALA A 198 15.03 10.70 9.95
C ALA A 198 15.21 9.68 8.80
N LYS A 199 14.26 8.77 8.58
CA LYS A 199 14.28 7.81 7.45
C LYS A 199 14.47 8.52 6.12
N LEU A 200 13.69 9.56 5.85
CA LEU A 200 13.76 10.29 4.59
C LEU A 200 15.13 10.97 4.40
N ILE A 201 15.66 11.61 5.45
CA ILE A 201 16.99 12.25 5.40
C ILE A 201 18.07 11.21 5.12
N MET A 202 18.05 10.08 5.83
CA MET A 202 19.03 8.99 5.65
C MET A 202 18.96 8.38 4.25
N PHE A 203 17.75 8.22 3.70
CA PHE A 203 17.59 7.74 2.33
C PHE A 203 18.17 8.74 1.31
N VAL A 204 17.85 10.03 1.44
CA VAL A 204 18.37 11.05 0.51
C VAL A 204 19.90 11.10 0.56
N ILE A 205 20.50 11.08 1.75
CA ILE A 205 21.96 11.08 1.89
C ILE A 205 22.58 9.84 1.25
N SER A 206 22.05 8.64 1.55
CA SER A 206 22.57 7.39 0.98
C SER A 206 22.38 7.30 -0.54
N ALA A 207 21.22 7.70 -1.05
CA ALA A 207 20.91 7.73 -2.47
C ALA A 207 21.86 8.68 -3.23
N MET A 208 22.06 9.90 -2.71
CA MET A 208 22.96 10.88 -3.33
C MET A 208 24.43 10.50 -3.19
N ALA A 209 24.84 9.91 -2.07
CA ALA A 209 26.20 9.40 -1.88
C ALA A 209 26.51 8.26 -2.85
N MET A 210 25.59 7.30 -3.00
CA MET A 210 25.72 6.21 -3.96
C MET A 210 25.75 6.76 -5.40
N LEU A 211 24.83 7.65 -5.76
CA LEU A 211 24.78 8.28 -7.08
C LEU A 211 26.08 8.99 -7.44
N GLY A 212 26.57 9.88 -6.57
CA GLY A 212 27.80 10.62 -6.80
C GLY A 212 29.01 9.70 -6.95
N TRP A 213 29.05 8.62 -6.16
CA TRP A 213 30.14 7.66 -6.19
C TRP A 213 30.15 6.82 -7.47
N THR A 214 29.00 6.30 -7.89
CA THR A 214 28.91 5.46 -9.10
C THR A 214 29.08 6.28 -10.36
N VAL A 215 28.50 7.47 -10.44
CA VAL A 215 28.67 8.38 -11.59
C VAL A 215 30.14 8.82 -11.71
N GLY A 216 30.81 9.12 -10.60
CA GLY A 216 32.24 9.44 -10.59
C GLY A 216 33.09 8.29 -11.13
N LYS A 217 32.79 7.05 -10.74
CA LYS A 217 33.46 5.83 -11.25
C LYS A 217 33.16 5.55 -12.73
N ALA A 218 31.98 5.91 -13.21
CA ALA A 218 31.56 5.72 -14.60
C ALA A 218 32.09 6.81 -15.56
N GLY A 219 32.89 7.77 -15.08
CA GLY A 219 33.42 8.86 -15.90
C GLY A 219 32.43 10.00 -16.16
N GLY A 220 31.39 10.13 -15.32
CA GLY A 220 30.39 11.20 -15.39
C GLY A 220 29.02 10.77 -15.92
N LEU A 221 28.08 11.72 -15.95
CA LEU A 221 26.69 11.45 -16.35
C LEU A 221 26.52 11.18 -17.85
N GLY A 222 27.37 11.78 -18.68
CA GLY A 222 27.26 11.68 -20.15
C GLY A 222 27.23 10.23 -20.66
N PRO A 223 28.25 9.42 -20.33
CA PRO A 223 28.30 8.00 -20.72
C PRO A 223 27.15 7.15 -20.16
N VAL A 224 26.60 7.52 -19.00
CA VAL A 224 25.50 6.79 -18.35
C VAL A 224 24.17 7.10 -19.04
N ALA A 225 23.90 8.40 -19.30
CA ALA A 225 22.64 8.86 -19.87
C ALA A 225 22.52 8.65 -21.38
N SER A 226 23.63 8.40 -22.08
CA SER A 226 23.66 8.15 -23.53
C SER A 226 23.45 6.69 -23.92
N GLN A 227 23.35 5.77 -22.95
CA GLN A 227 23.10 4.35 -23.22
C GLN A 227 21.73 4.16 -23.86
N GLY A 228 21.75 3.69 -25.11
CA GLY A 228 20.55 3.34 -25.86
C GLY A 228 19.94 2.01 -25.38
N SER A 229 18.72 1.74 -25.84
CA SER A 229 18.07 0.45 -25.63
C SER A 229 18.78 -0.64 -26.46
N THR A 230 18.92 -1.83 -25.88
CA THR A 230 19.49 -3.01 -26.56
C THR A 230 18.45 -3.80 -27.35
N VAL A 231 17.16 -3.50 -27.14
CA VAL A 231 16.02 -4.11 -27.84
C VAL A 231 15.42 -3.15 -28.85
N HIS A 232 14.90 -3.68 -29.96
CA HIS A 232 14.39 -2.87 -31.07
C HIS A 232 13.08 -3.44 -31.64
N GLY A 233 12.41 -2.64 -32.48
CA GLY A 233 11.19 -3.07 -33.18
C GLY A 233 10.02 -3.39 -32.24
N SER A 234 9.27 -4.44 -32.57
CA SER A 234 8.04 -4.83 -31.85
C SER A 234 8.32 -5.23 -30.40
N GLU A 235 9.43 -5.92 -30.15
CA GLU A 235 9.84 -6.35 -28.80
C GLU A 235 9.96 -5.15 -27.85
N LYS A 236 10.63 -4.09 -28.31
CA LYS A 236 10.76 -2.84 -27.56
C LYS A 236 9.40 -2.21 -27.24
N SER A 237 8.51 -2.11 -28.23
CA SER A 237 7.17 -1.54 -28.02
C SER A 237 6.38 -2.31 -26.95
N TRP A 238 6.45 -3.64 -26.96
CA TRP A 238 5.79 -4.47 -25.96
C TRP A 238 6.43 -4.39 -24.58
N LEU A 239 7.76 -4.22 -24.50
CA LEU A 239 8.44 -3.95 -23.24
C LEU A 239 8.05 -2.59 -22.64
N ILE A 240 7.94 -1.55 -23.46
CA ILE A 240 7.44 -0.23 -23.01
C ILE A 240 6.02 -0.37 -22.43
N ILE A 241 5.12 -1.05 -23.14
CA ILE A 241 3.74 -1.30 -22.65
C ILE A 241 3.77 -2.09 -21.34
N ARG A 242 4.57 -3.18 -21.29
CA ARG A 242 4.71 -4.02 -20.10
C ARG A 242 5.13 -3.19 -18.89
N PHE A 243 6.18 -2.38 -19.01
CA PHE A 243 6.71 -1.60 -17.89
C PHE A 243 5.87 -0.38 -17.53
N LEU A 244 5.18 0.23 -18.50
CA LEU A 244 4.20 1.29 -18.23
C LEU A 244 3.06 0.75 -17.36
N MET A 245 2.48 -0.39 -17.75
CA MET A 245 1.38 -1.01 -17.01
C MET A 245 1.86 -1.61 -15.68
N LEU A 246 3.05 -2.21 -15.65
CA LEU A 246 3.67 -2.71 -14.42
C LEU A 246 3.96 -1.59 -13.43
N GLY A 247 4.37 -0.41 -13.91
CA GLY A 247 4.59 0.77 -13.06
C GLY A 247 3.32 1.15 -12.28
N ALA A 248 2.15 1.04 -12.91
CA ALA A 248 0.87 1.21 -12.23
C ALA A 248 0.56 0.05 -11.27
N ALA A 249 0.76 -1.19 -11.73
CA ALA A 249 0.47 -2.39 -10.96
C ALA A 249 1.33 -2.57 -9.70
N ASN A 250 2.58 -2.08 -9.72
CA ASN A 250 3.51 -2.17 -8.60
C ASN A 250 2.96 -1.51 -7.32
N CYS A 251 2.09 -0.51 -7.47
CA CYS A 251 1.46 0.19 -6.36
C CYS A 251 -0.04 -0.16 -6.20
N ALA A 252 -0.48 -1.28 -6.78
CA ALA A 252 -1.84 -1.81 -6.64
C ALA A 252 -2.25 -2.00 -5.17
N THR A 253 -1.30 -2.40 -4.32
CA THR A 253 -1.54 -2.58 -2.88
C THR A 253 -1.94 -1.26 -2.23
N PHE A 254 -1.17 -0.19 -2.46
CA PHE A 254 -1.48 1.18 -2.01
C PHE A 254 -2.79 1.70 -2.58
N ALA A 255 -3.09 1.43 -3.85
CA ALA A 255 -4.36 1.82 -4.46
C ALA A 255 -5.56 1.14 -3.78
N SER A 256 -5.43 -0.16 -3.50
CA SER A 256 -6.48 -0.95 -2.87
C SER A 256 -6.74 -0.50 -1.43
N ASN A 257 -5.67 -0.30 -0.64
CA ASN A 257 -5.80 0.06 0.77
C ASN A 257 -5.58 1.56 1.07
N ALA A 258 -5.79 2.43 0.07
CA ALA A 258 -5.57 3.86 0.18
C ALA A 258 -6.30 4.50 1.39
N SER A 259 -7.45 3.96 1.77
CA SER A 259 -8.23 4.40 2.92
C SER A 259 -7.54 4.21 4.27
N ASP A 260 -6.64 3.23 4.41
CA ASP A 260 -5.88 3.02 5.65
C ASP A 260 -4.98 4.21 6.00
N PHE A 261 -4.46 4.88 4.97
CA PHE A 261 -3.63 6.08 5.10
C PHE A 261 -4.49 7.34 5.10
N GLN A 262 -5.52 7.40 4.25
CA GLN A 262 -6.32 8.62 4.09
C GLN A 262 -7.28 8.89 5.25
N ARG A 263 -7.61 7.88 6.06
CA ARG A 263 -8.43 8.06 7.27
C ARG A 263 -7.85 9.05 8.30
N TYR A 264 -6.54 9.31 8.26
CA TYR A 264 -5.89 10.27 9.15
C TYR A 264 -6.05 11.73 8.71
N ALA A 265 -6.68 12.00 7.55
CA ALA A 265 -6.92 13.35 7.06
C ALA A 265 -7.92 14.10 7.95
N PRO A 266 -7.66 15.36 8.35
CA PRO A 266 -8.69 16.22 8.94
C PRO A 266 -9.77 16.61 7.93
N LYS A 267 -9.37 16.87 6.67
CA LYS A 267 -10.27 17.28 5.58
C LYS A 267 -10.15 16.31 4.39
N PRO A 268 -11.27 15.94 3.73
CA PRO A 268 -11.24 15.02 2.58
C PRO A 268 -10.37 15.47 1.40
N ARG A 269 -10.10 16.76 1.28
CA ARG A 269 -9.26 17.33 0.21
C ARG A 269 -7.75 17.20 0.45
N ASP A 270 -7.33 16.97 1.70
CA ASP A 270 -5.92 17.02 2.09
C ASP A 270 -5.06 15.95 1.38
N PRO A 271 -5.52 14.70 1.16
CA PRO A 271 -4.73 13.70 0.45
C PRO A 271 -4.55 13.97 -1.06
N ILE A 272 -5.41 14.78 -1.68
CA ILE A 272 -5.53 14.84 -3.16
C ILE A 272 -4.22 15.31 -3.81
N LEU A 273 -3.65 16.43 -3.35
CA LEU A 273 -2.41 16.96 -3.92
C LEU A 273 -1.22 16.03 -3.66
N GLY A 274 -1.15 15.46 -2.45
CA GLY A 274 -0.12 14.48 -2.10
C GLY A 274 -0.17 13.27 -3.04
N ASN A 275 -1.36 12.71 -3.28
CA ASN A 275 -1.51 11.52 -4.10
C ASN A 275 -1.35 11.78 -5.60
N LEU A 276 -1.92 12.85 -6.15
CA LEU A 276 -1.89 13.10 -7.60
C LEU A 276 -0.56 13.67 -8.08
N VAL A 277 0.15 14.39 -7.22
CA VAL A 277 1.39 15.12 -7.59
C VAL A 277 2.58 14.64 -6.77
N GLY A 278 2.44 14.57 -5.44
CA GLY A 278 3.53 14.14 -4.55
C GLY A 278 3.98 12.71 -4.83
N PHE A 279 3.06 11.77 -5.01
CA PHE A 279 3.38 10.36 -5.25
C PHE A 279 4.12 10.11 -6.57
N PRO A 280 3.66 10.61 -7.76
CA PRO A 280 4.42 10.43 -8.99
C PRO A 280 5.80 11.12 -8.95
N ILE A 281 5.90 12.32 -8.38
CA ILE A 281 7.18 13.05 -8.28
C ILE A 281 8.16 12.31 -7.38
N ALA A 282 7.71 11.86 -6.21
CA ALA A 282 8.57 11.15 -5.27
C ALA A 282 9.13 9.86 -5.89
N ASN A 283 8.28 9.07 -6.56
CA ASN A 283 8.71 7.90 -7.31
C ASN A 283 9.67 8.25 -8.45
N LEU A 284 9.41 9.32 -9.20
CA LEU A 284 10.27 9.75 -10.29
C LEU A 284 11.69 10.05 -9.80
N LEU A 285 11.83 10.74 -8.66
CA LEU A 285 13.14 11.06 -8.10
C LEU A 285 13.91 9.79 -7.71
N VAL A 286 13.25 8.85 -7.02
CA VAL A 286 13.87 7.57 -6.67
C VAL A 286 14.22 6.78 -7.93
N ALA A 287 13.36 6.80 -8.95
CA ALA A 287 13.60 6.12 -10.21
C ALA A 287 14.76 6.74 -11.00
N ILE A 288 14.96 8.07 -10.98
CA ILE A 288 16.09 8.75 -11.62
C ILE A 288 17.39 8.27 -11.01
N VAL A 289 17.51 8.36 -9.69
CA VAL A 289 18.71 7.87 -8.98
C VAL A 289 18.89 6.38 -9.25
N GLY A 290 17.77 5.66 -9.16
CA GLY A 290 17.58 4.26 -9.51
C GLY A 290 18.32 3.84 -10.77
N ASN A 291 17.82 4.43 -11.85
CA ASN A 291 18.23 4.11 -13.20
C ASN A 291 19.65 4.58 -13.51
N ILE A 292 20.10 5.73 -13.00
CA ILE A 292 21.48 6.21 -13.22
C ILE A 292 22.49 5.29 -12.53
N VAL A 293 22.23 4.89 -11.29
CA VAL A 293 23.10 3.93 -10.58
C VAL A 293 23.12 2.58 -11.29
N GLY A 294 21.95 2.10 -11.71
CA GLY A 294 21.84 0.91 -12.55
C GLY A 294 22.69 1.02 -13.82
N ALA A 295 22.47 2.04 -14.65
CA ALA A 295 23.21 2.23 -15.91
C ALA A 295 24.74 2.43 -15.70
N SER A 296 25.16 2.98 -14.55
CA SER A 296 26.58 3.14 -14.21
C SER A 296 27.30 1.79 -14.08
N SER A 297 26.59 0.74 -13.64
CA SER A 297 27.18 -0.61 -13.48
C SER A 297 27.70 -1.17 -14.80
N GLN A 298 26.99 -0.93 -15.91
CA GLN A 298 27.38 -1.41 -17.23
C GLN A 298 28.76 -0.86 -17.65
N ILE A 299 29.08 0.38 -17.25
CA ILE A 299 30.38 1.01 -17.54
C ILE A 299 31.46 0.54 -16.57
N ILE A 300 31.11 0.34 -15.29
CA ILE A 300 32.08 0.01 -14.23
C ILE A 300 32.46 -1.47 -14.25
N PHE A 301 31.47 -2.35 -14.45
CA PHE A 301 31.61 -3.81 -14.32
C PHE A 301 31.47 -4.54 -15.66
N GLY A 302 30.97 -3.88 -16.71
CA GLY A 302 30.68 -4.52 -18.00
C GLY A 302 29.33 -5.25 -18.05
N GLU A 303 28.58 -5.24 -16.96
CA GLU A 303 27.24 -5.82 -16.85
C GLU A 303 26.29 -4.93 -16.05
N LEU A 304 24.99 -5.02 -16.34
CA LEU A 304 23.98 -4.22 -15.67
C LEU A 304 23.53 -4.87 -14.35
N ILE A 305 23.91 -4.26 -13.24
CA ILE A 305 23.47 -4.63 -11.89
C ILE A 305 22.23 -3.81 -11.50
N TRP A 306 21.07 -4.45 -11.62
CA TRP A 306 19.77 -3.85 -11.28
C TRP A 306 19.54 -3.69 -9.76
N ASN A 307 20.24 -4.50 -8.95
CA ASN A 307 20.17 -4.47 -7.49
C ASN A 307 21.23 -3.51 -6.91
N PRO A 308 20.86 -2.37 -6.29
CA PRO A 308 21.83 -1.44 -5.74
C PRO A 308 22.61 -2.03 -4.55
N ILE A 309 22.09 -3.04 -3.86
CA ILE A 309 22.78 -3.68 -2.75
C ILE A 309 23.87 -4.63 -3.28
N ASP A 310 23.56 -5.41 -4.32
CA ASP A 310 24.56 -6.26 -4.99
C ASP A 310 25.63 -5.39 -5.65
N PHE A 311 25.27 -4.21 -6.15
CA PHE A 311 26.23 -3.22 -6.65
C PHE A 311 27.25 -2.84 -5.56
N LEU A 312 26.79 -2.51 -4.34
CA LEU A 312 27.69 -2.19 -3.23
C LEU A 312 28.61 -3.36 -2.88
N ASP A 313 28.06 -4.58 -2.82
CA ASP A 313 28.87 -5.77 -2.53
C ASP A 313 29.90 -6.03 -3.63
N MET A 314 29.54 -5.83 -4.90
CA MET A 314 30.42 -5.99 -6.05
C MET A 314 31.53 -4.93 -6.07
N LEU A 315 31.23 -3.66 -5.76
CA LEU A 315 32.25 -2.61 -5.59
C LEU A 315 33.27 -2.99 -4.52
N GLN A 316 32.79 -3.51 -3.40
CA GLN A 316 33.63 -3.92 -2.28
C GLN A 316 34.49 -5.14 -2.64
N THR A 317 33.89 -6.15 -3.27
CA THR A 317 34.57 -7.40 -3.66
C THR A 317 35.61 -7.17 -4.75
N SER A 318 35.29 -6.33 -5.75
CA SER A 318 36.19 -6.03 -6.86
C SER A 318 37.43 -5.26 -6.41
N ASN A 319 37.31 -4.41 -5.40
CA ASN A 319 38.42 -3.64 -4.86
C ASN A 319 38.26 -3.41 -3.35
N TYR A 320 38.81 -4.34 -2.56
CA TYR A 320 38.60 -4.43 -1.12
C TYR A 320 39.51 -3.46 -0.31
N THR A 321 39.41 -2.16 -0.60
CA THR A 321 40.17 -1.11 0.10
C THR A 321 39.42 -0.57 1.33
N ALA A 322 40.16 0.03 2.28
CA ALA A 322 39.55 0.66 3.46
C ALA A 322 38.50 1.73 3.10
N ALA A 323 38.73 2.52 2.04
CA ALA A 323 37.79 3.51 1.56
C ALA A 323 36.49 2.89 1.01
N ASN A 324 36.61 1.86 0.17
CA ASN A 324 35.43 1.18 -0.38
C ASN A 324 34.61 0.49 0.73
N ARG A 325 35.28 -0.15 1.69
CA ARG A 325 34.62 -0.78 2.85
C ARG A 325 33.84 0.24 3.66
N ALA A 326 34.46 1.39 3.97
CA ALA A 326 33.78 2.45 4.72
C ALA A 326 32.56 2.99 3.95
N GLY A 327 32.72 3.28 2.65
CA GLY A 327 31.63 3.76 1.80
C GLY A 327 30.45 2.78 1.74
N CYS A 328 30.74 1.49 1.49
CA CYS A 328 29.72 0.44 1.45
C CYS A 328 29.04 0.26 2.81
N PHE A 329 29.80 0.28 3.90
CA PHE A 329 29.25 0.16 5.25
C PHE A 329 28.26 1.29 5.58
N PHE A 330 28.64 2.55 5.37
CA PHE A 330 27.77 3.68 5.72
C PHE A 330 26.53 3.77 4.82
N ILE A 331 26.67 3.51 3.52
CA ILE A 331 25.51 3.47 2.61
C ILE A 331 24.56 2.33 2.99
N ALA A 332 25.10 1.13 3.22
CA ALA A 332 24.30 -0.02 3.61
C ALA A 332 23.62 0.20 4.98
N LEU A 333 24.29 0.81 5.95
CA LEU A 333 23.70 1.17 7.25
C LEU A 333 22.49 2.11 7.09
N MET A 334 22.60 3.12 6.23
CA MET A 334 21.49 4.02 5.93
C MET A 334 20.34 3.28 5.24
N PHE A 335 20.62 2.36 4.31
CA PHE A 335 19.60 1.51 3.69
C PHE A 335 18.95 0.53 4.67
N VAL A 336 19.70 -0.05 5.63
CA VAL A 336 19.14 -0.87 6.72
C VAL A 336 18.13 -0.05 7.52
N TYR A 337 18.51 1.16 7.93
CA TYR A 337 17.62 2.06 8.65
C TYR A 337 16.33 2.30 7.85
N CYS A 338 16.46 2.64 6.57
CA CYS A 338 15.30 2.87 5.69
C CYS A 338 14.41 1.63 5.56
N ALA A 339 15.00 0.46 5.35
CA ALA A 339 14.31 -0.81 5.19
C ALA A 339 13.51 -1.21 6.44
N ILE A 340 14.03 -0.93 7.65
CA ILE A 340 13.29 -1.17 8.91
C ILE A 340 11.98 -0.37 8.90
N PHE A 341 12.05 0.94 8.64
CA PHE A 341 10.85 1.78 8.68
C PHE A 341 9.88 1.48 7.54
N SER A 342 10.36 1.17 6.33
CA SER A 342 9.49 0.68 5.25
C SER A 342 8.75 -0.60 5.64
N SER A 343 9.46 -1.58 6.20
CA SER A 343 8.85 -2.85 6.65
C SER A 343 7.75 -2.63 7.68
N ILE A 344 7.96 -1.70 8.62
CA ILE A 344 6.99 -1.40 9.68
C ILE A 344 5.77 -0.63 9.13
N PHE A 345 5.99 0.50 8.46
CA PHE A 345 4.93 1.44 8.13
C PHE A 345 4.15 1.06 6.86
N GLU A 346 4.83 0.52 5.85
CA GLU A 346 4.20 0.23 4.55
C GLU A 346 3.58 -1.17 4.54
N ASN A 347 4.10 -2.10 5.34
CA ASN A 347 3.71 -3.51 5.26
C ASN A 347 3.18 -4.07 6.59
N SER A 348 3.91 -3.92 7.70
CA SER A 348 3.45 -4.46 8.99
C SER A 348 2.20 -3.75 9.50
N LEU A 349 2.09 -2.43 9.33
CA LEU A 349 0.92 -1.66 9.74
C LEU A 349 -0.34 -2.07 8.97
N PRO A 350 -0.36 -2.08 7.63
CA PRO A 350 -1.49 -2.61 6.87
C PRO A 350 -1.81 -4.07 7.19
N ALA A 351 -0.80 -4.95 7.31
CA ALA A 351 -1.02 -6.34 7.74
C ALA A 351 -1.72 -6.40 9.10
N GLY A 352 -1.30 -5.56 10.04
CA GLY A 352 -1.91 -5.45 11.36
C GLY A 352 -3.37 -5.02 11.31
N ASN A 353 -3.69 -3.99 10.52
CA ASN A 353 -5.07 -3.54 10.31
C ASN A 353 -5.93 -4.66 9.71
N ASP A 354 -5.45 -5.33 8.66
CA ASP A 354 -6.19 -6.39 7.98
C ASP A 354 -6.40 -7.62 8.88
N LEU A 355 -5.35 -8.07 9.58
CA LEU A 355 -5.45 -9.21 10.51
C LEU A 355 -6.36 -8.90 11.70
N ALA A 356 -6.32 -7.66 12.21
CA ALA A 356 -7.25 -7.21 13.25
C ALA A 356 -8.69 -7.15 12.74
N ALA A 357 -8.91 -6.89 11.44
CA ALA A 357 -10.25 -6.94 10.86
C ALA A 357 -10.77 -8.36 10.58
N LEU A 358 -9.88 -9.31 10.30
CA LEU A 358 -10.22 -10.72 10.09
C LEU A 358 -10.55 -11.43 11.41
N PHE A 359 -9.81 -11.13 12.47
CA PHE A 359 -9.97 -11.77 13.78
C PHE A 359 -10.04 -10.73 14.91
N PRO A 360 -11.02 -9.81 14.90
CA PRO A 360 -11.07 -8.65 15.79
C PRO A 360 -11.15 -9.00 17.28
N LYS A 361 -11.69 -10.18 17.60
CA LYS A 361 -11.73 -10.70 18.95
C LYS A 361 -10.33 -10.98 19.53
N TYR A 362 -9.38 -11.45 18.73
CA TYR A 362 -8.12 -12.02 19.21
C TYR A 362 -6.88 -11.19 18.84
N ILE A 363 -6.93 -10.54 17.67
CA ILE A 363 -5.80 -9.85 17.08
C ILE A 363 -6.00 -8.34 17.21
N THR A 364 -5.09 -7.71 17.94
CA THR A 364 -4.90 -6.25 17.88
C THR A 364 -3.91 -5.92 16.77
N ILE A 365 -3.88 -4.67 16.31
CA ILE A 365 -2.94 -4.22 15.27
C ILE A 365 -1.49 -4.64 15.63
N ARG A 366 -1.08 -4.45 16.90
CA ARG A 366 0.27 -4.82 17.36
C ARG A 366 0.55 -6.32 17.32
N LYS A 367 -0.41 -7.17 17.71
CA LYS A 367 -0.25 -8.63 17.57
C LYS A 367 -0.10 -9.02 16.10
N GLY A 368 -0.86 -8.36 15.23
CA GLY A 368 -0.74 -8.52 13.78
C GLY A 368 0.66 -8.24 13.22
N PHE A 369 1.41 -7.29 13.80
CA PHE A 369 2.79 -7.01 13.37
C PHE A 369 3.73 -8.21 13.56
N PHE A 370 3.65 -8.87 14.71
CA PHE A 370 4.48 -10.04 15.00
C PHE A 370 4.07 -11.25 14.16
N ILE A 371 2.76 -11.44 13.94
CA ILE A 371 2.26 -12.48 13.02
C ILE A 371 2.81 -12.23 11.61
N CYS A 372 2.75 -10.98 11.14
CA CYS A 372 3.33 -10.58 9.85
C CYS A 372 4.82 -10.92 9.79
N ALA A 373 5.63 -10.50 10.77
CA ALA A 373 7.06 -10.76 10.80
C ALA A 373 7.44 -12.25 10.76
N VAL A 374 6.69 -13.10 11.47
CA VAL A 374 6.93 -14.56 11.50
C VAL A 374 6.51 -15.21 10.18
N ILE A 375 5.33 -14.88 9.65
CA ILE A 375 4.86 -15.47 8.38
C ILE A 375 5.72 -14.99 7.21
N SER A 376 6.14 -13.71 7.20
CA SER A 376 7.08 -13.18 6.20
C SER A 376 8.39 -13.95 6.14
N PHE A 377 8.87 -14.46 7.27
CA PHE A 377 10.02 -15.35 7.31
C PHE A 377 9.67 -16.73 6.72
N ALA A 378 8.54 -17.31 7.15
CA ALA A 378 8.15 -18.68 6.81
C ALA A 378 7.84 -18.90 5.30
N ILE A 379 7.48 -17.86 4.56
CA ILE A 379 7.21 -17.94 3.12
C ILE A 379 8.47 -17.95 2.24
N ASN A 380 9.67 -17.93 2.83
CA ASN A 380 10.97 -17.96 2.14
C ASN A 380 11.13 -16.85 1.06
N PRO A 381 11.02 -15.56 1.44
CA PRO A 381 10.92 -14.45 0.50
C PRO A 381 12.16 -14.25 -0.38
N TRP A 382 13.31 -14.82 -0.01
CA TRP A 382 14.57 -14.71 -0.77
C TRP A 382 14.51 -15.36 -2.17
N TYR A 383 13.54 -16.25 -2.44
CA TYR A 383 13.34 -16.76 -3.80
C TYR A 383 12.60 -15.76 -4.71
N LEU A 384 11.90 -14.76 -4.15
CA LEU A 384 11.18 -13.75 -4.93
C LEU A 384 12.11 -12.70 -5.56
N LEU A 385 13.32 -12.53 -5.00
CA LEU A 385 14.33 -11.59 -5.49
C LEU A 385 15.45 -12.27 -6.27
N GLY A 386 15.32 -13.56 -6.59
CA GLY A 386 16.40 -14.33 -7.23
C GLY A 386 16.80 -13.79 -8.62
N SER A 387 15.90 -13.10 -9.32
CA SER A 387 16.21 -12.37 -10.55
C SER A 387 15.20 -11.23 -10.79
N ALA A 388 15.57 -10.29 -11.66
CA ALA A 388 14.67 -9.22 -12.10
C ALA A 388 13.39 -9.78 -12.76
N SER A 389 13.48 -10.88 -13.51
CA SER A 389 12.32 -11.51 -14.13
C SER A 389 11.36 -12.10 -13.10
N ILE A 390 11.87 -12.83 -12.10
CA ILE A 390 11.04 -13.39 -11.02
C ILE A 390 10.37 -12.28 -10.22
N PHE A 391 11.11 -11.20 -9.93
CA PHE A 391 10.57 -10.04 -9.24
C PHE A 391 9.42 -9.41 -10.04
N VAL A 392 9.62 -9.15 -11.34
CA VAL A 392 8.55 -8.62 -12.22
C VAL A 392 7.36 -9.58 -12.30
N SER A 393 7.60 -10.88 -12.39
CA SER A 393 6.55 -11.90 -12.38
C SER A 393 5.74 -11.86 -11.08
N PHE A 394 6.39 -11.79 -9.93
CA PHE A 394 5.70 -11.64 -8.64
C PHE A 394 4.79 -10.39 -8.62
N LEU A 395 5.31 -9.23 -9.01
CA LEU A 395 4.53 -7.98 -9.05
C LEU A 395 3.31 -8.11 -9.96
N ALA A 396 3.50 -8.71 -11.12
CA ALA A 396 2.45 -8.88 -12.09
C ALA A 396 1.42 -9.94 -11.67
N SER A 397 1.78 -10.95 -10.88
CA SER A 397 0.89 -12.07 -10.55
C SER A 397 -0.29 -11.69 -9.66
N TYR A 398 -0.05 -10.82 -8.68
CA TYR A 398 -1.07 -10.56 -7.68
C TYR A 398 -2.07 -9.47 -8.09
N GLN A 399 -1.68 -8.61 -9.03
CA GLN A 399 -2.45 -7.45 -9.47
C GLN A 399 -3.89 -7.81 -9.91
N ILE A 400 -4.12 -9.04 -10.42
CA ILE A 400 -5.44 -9.48 -10.91
C ILE A 400 -6.49 -9.53 -9.79
N PHE A 401 -6.08 -9.88 -8.57
CA PHE A 401 -7.02 -10.05 -7.47
C PHE A 401 -7.35 -8.68 -6.85
N LEU A 402 -6.33 -7.86 -6.64
CA LEU A 402 -6.49 -6.50 -6.10
C LEU A 402 -7.27 -5.59 -7.03
N SER A 403 -7.02 -5.68 -8.34
CA SER A 403 -7.70 -4.82 -9.29
C SER A 403 -9.19 -5.09 -9.32
N SER A 404 -9.60 -6.36 -9.31
CA SER A 404 -11.02 -6.72 -9.26
C SER A 404 -11.69 -6.30 -7.95
N ILE A 405 -11.00 -6.39 -6.81
CA ILE A 405 -11.51 -5.85 -5.53
C ILE A 405 -11.67 -4.33 -5.64
N THR A 406 -10.64 -3.62 -6.11
CA THR A 406 -10.64 -2.16 -6.23
C THR A 406 -11.74 -1.67 -7.19
N GLY A 407 -11.96 -2.39 -8.29
CA GLY A 407 -13.04 -2.11 -9.24
C GLY A 407 -14.43 -2.17 -8.58
N VAL A 408 -14.68 -3.19 -7.76
CA VAL A 408 -15.92 -3.32 -6.98
C VAL A 408 -16.05 -2.18 -5.96
N LEU A 409 -14.99 -1.85 -5.22
CA LEU A 409 -15.00 -0.79 -4.21
C LEU A 409 -15.29 0.60 -4.82
N LEU A 410 -14.59 0.94 -5.90
CA LEU A 410 -14.80 2.20 -6.61
C LEU A 410 -16.22 2.30 -7.15
N CYS A 411 -16.71 1.24 -7.78
CA CYS A 411 -18.08 1.21 -8.29
C CYS A 411 -19.10 1.34 -7.15
N ASN A 412 -18.90 0.62 -6.04
CA ASN A 412 -19.79 0.68 -4.89
C ASN A 412 -19.89 2.11 -4.35
N TYR A 413 -18.75 2.76 -4.12
CA TYR A 413 -18.73 4.10 -3.52
C TYR A 413 -19.27 5.17 -4.47
N TYR A 414 -18.79 5.22 -5.72
CA TYR A 414 -19.10 6.34 -6.62
C TYR A 414 -20.42 6.16 -7.37
N LEU A 415 -20.76 4.94 -7.78
CA LEU A 415 -21.90 4.69 -8.67
C LEU A 415 -23.11 4.11 -7.95
N ILE A 416 -22.92 3.21 -6.99
CA ILE A 416 -24.02 2.54 -6.28
C ILE A 416 -24.51 3.38 -5.10
N THR A 417 -23.64 3.66 -4.13
CA THR A 417 -24.02 4.40 -2.93
C THR A 417 -23.88 5.92 -3.08
N ARG A 418 -23.21 6.38 -4.15
CA ARG A 418 -22.97 7.80 -4.45
C ARG A 418 -22.40 8.56 -3.25
N GLY A 419 -21.41 7.95 -2.62
CA GLY A 419 -20.68 8.49 -1.48
C GLY A 419 -21.34 8.24 -0.13
N TYR A 420 -22.53 7.64 -0.06
CA TYR A 420 -23.18 7.31 1.21
C TYR A 420 -22.63 6.02 1.85
N MET A 421 -22.38 6.06 3.16
CA MET A 421 -22.11 4.89 3.99
C MET A 421 -22.75 5.05 5.36
N LYS A 422 -23.64 4.13 5.72
CA LYS A 422 -24.21 4.02 7.07
C LYS A 422 -23.23 3.35 8.04
N ILE A 423 -22.39 4.14 8.70
CA ILE A 423 -21.26 3.64 9.50
C ILE A 423 -21.66 2.61 10.59
N PRO A 424 -22.70 2.80 11.41
CA PRO A 424 -23.04 1.84 12.46
C PRO A 424 -23.33 0.43 11.93
N ASP A 425 -23.96 0.32 10.77
CA ASP A 425 -24.35 -0.96 10.17
C ASP A 425 -23.13 -1.78 9.67
N LEU A 426 -21.94 -1.17 9.57
CA LEU A 426 -20.70 -1.85 9.18
C LEU A 426 -20.05 -2.64 10.34
N TYR A 427 -20.56 -2.48 11.56
CA TYR A 427 -20.02 -3.08 12.78
C TYR A 427 -21.00 -4.03 13.47
N THR A 428 -22.15 -4.31 12.85
CA THR A 428 -23.18 -5.21 13.40
C THR A 428 -23.46 -6.40 12.50
N SER A 429 -23.76 -7.54 13.12
CA SER A 429 -24.22 -8.76 12.46
C SER A 429 -25.74 -8.82 12.28
N SER A 430 -26.46 -7.75 12.64
CA SER A 430 -27.92 -7.68 12.54
C SER A 430 -28.41 -8.05 11.13
N LYS A 431 -29.46 -8.87 11.06
CA LYS A 431 -30.11 -9.26 9.81
C LYS A 431 -30.82 -8.11 9.11
N THR A 432 -31.17 -7.07 9.86
CA THR A 432 -31.80 -5.84 9.32
C THR A 432 -30.78 -4.76 8.96
N GLY A 433 -29.48 -5.01 9.20
CA GLY A 433 -28.42 -4.07 8.85
C GLY A 433 -28.25 -3.94 7.33
N ALA A 434 -27.92 -2.73 6.88
CA ALA A 434 -27.84 -2.39 5.46
C ALA A 434 -26.83 -3.26 4.66
N TYR A 435 -25.79 -3.77 5.32
CA TYR A 435 -24.72 -4.56 4.71
C TYR A 435 -24.81 -6.06 5.04
N HIS A 436 -25.97 -6.52 5.53
CA HIS A 436 -26.19 -7.94 5.78
C HIS A 436 -26.40 -8.72 4.48
N TYR A 437 -26.92 -8.13 3.41
CA TYR A 437 -27.11 -8.80 2.10
C TYR A 437 -27.68 -10.23 2.24
N THR A 438 -27.10 -11.21 1.53
CA THR A 438 -27.46 -12.63 1.65
C THR A 438 -26.61 -13.29 2.74
N LYS A 439 -27.10 -13.33 3.98
CA LYS A 439 -26.43 -13.97 5.14
C LYS A 439 -25.03 -13.39 5.47
N GLY A 440 -24.82 -12.11 5.19
CA GLY A 440 -23.59 -11.33 5.36
C GLY A 440 -22.66 -11.31 4.14
N TRP A 441 -23.11 -11.84 3.00
CA TRP A 441 -22.36 -11.91 1.75
C TRP A 441 -23.10 -11.18 0.63
N HIS A 442 -22.39 -10.30 -0.08
CA HIS A 442 -22.91 -9.65 -1.28
C HIS A 442 -22.59 -10.49 -2.52
N ILE A 443 -23.55 -11.29 -2.98
CA ILE A 443 -23.33 -12.22 -4.12
C ILE A 443 -22.89 -11.47 -5.39
N ASN A 444 -23.51 -10.32 -5.71
CA ASN A 444 -23.11 -9.52 -6.87
C ASN A 444 -21.63 -9.10 -6.83
N ALA A 445 -21.10 -8.73 -5.66
CA ALA A 445 -19.69 -8.37 -5.50
C ALA A 445 -18.76 -9.54 -5.79
N TYR A 446 -19.11 -10.75 -5.35
CA TYR A 446 -18.34 -11.96 -5.62
C TYR A 446 -18.41 -12.40 -7.08
N VAL A 447 -19.58 -12.34 -7.71
CA VAL A 447 -19.71 -12.61 -9.15
C VAL A 447 -18.87 -11.62 -9.94
N ALA A 448 -18.97 -10.33 -9.63
CA ALA A 448 -18.17 -9.29 -10.28
C ALA A 448 -16.66 -9.50 -10.09
N TYR A 449 -16.24 -9.86 -8.88
CA TYR A 449 -14.84 -10.19 -8.59
C TYR A 449 -14.34 -11.36 -9.45
N VAL A 450 -15.08 -12.47 -9.50
CA VAL A 450 -14.70 -13.65 -10.29
C VAL A 450 -14.66 -13.32 -11.78
N VAL A 451 -15.66 -12.61 -12.30
CA VAL A 451 -15.70 -12.17 -13.71
C VAL A 451 -14.55 -11.24 -14.05
N GLY A 452 -14.10 -10.39 -13.11
CA GLY A 452 -12.91 -9.56 -13.29
C GLY A 452 -11.59 -10.34 -13.36
N VAL A 453 -11.48 -11.45 -12.61
CA VAL A 453 -10.27 -12.28 -12.56
C VAL A 453 -10.13 -13.17 -13.81
N ILE A 454 -11.25 -13.74 -14.30
CA ILE A 454 -11.26 -14.74 -15.39
C ILE A 454 -10.42 -14.34 -16.62
N PRO A 455 -10.56 -13.13 -17.21
CA PRO A 455 -9.85 -12.78 -18.44
C PRO A 455 -8.32 -12.86 -18.34
N ASN A 456 -7.78 -12.60 -17.14
CA ASN A 456 -6.33 -12.57 -16.91
C ASN A 456 -5.81 -13.84 -16.23
N PHE A 457 -6.70 -14.78 -15.87
CA PHE A 457 -6.31 -15.96 -15.10
C PHE A 457 -5.32 -16.85 -15.86
N TYR A 458 -5.48 -17.00 -17.18
CA TYR A 458 -4.52 -17.77 -17.97
C TYR A 458 -3.15 -17.09 -18.06
N GLY A 459 -3.11 -15.76 -18.21
CA GLY A 459 -1.87 -14.99 -18.14
C GLY A 459 -1.19 -15.08 -16.77
N PHE A 460 -1.97 -15.14 -15.70
CA PHE A 460 -1.46 -15.40 -14.36
C PHE A 460 -0.83 -16.78 -14.23
N LEU A 461 -1.51 -17.83 -14.72
CA LEU A 461 -0.94 -19.18 -14.75
C LEU A 461 0.35 -19.21 -15.58
N ASN A 462 0.39 -18.45 -16.69
CA ASN A 462 1.61 -18.33 -17.49
C ASN A 462 2.77 -17.73 -16.72
N ASN A 463 2.49 -16.68 -15.96
CA ASN A 463 3.47 -16.03 -15.10
C ASN A 463 3.94 -16.93 -13.94
N MET A 464 3.17 -17.98 -13.61
CA MET A 464 3.52 -19.02 -12.63
C MET A 464 4.19 -20.25 -13.26
N GLY A 465 4.50 -20.22 -14.57
CA GLY A 465 5.25 -21.25 -15.28
C GLY A 465 4.44 -22.13 -16.23
N VAL A 466 3.14 -21.90 -16.38
CA VAL A 466 2.33 -22.61 -17.39
C VAL A 466 2.63 -22.06 -18.79
N SER A 467 2.74 -22.91 -19.81
CA SER A 467 2.93 -22.39 -21.17
C SER A 467 1.66 -21.68 -21.66
N ALA A 468 1.83 -20.50 -22.27
CA ALA A 468 0.73 -19.78 -22.91
C ALA A 468 1.15 -19.13 -24.23
N PRO A 469 0.20 -18.95 -25.17
CA PRO A 469 0.45 -18.19 -26.39
C PRO A 469 0.87 -16.75 -26.09
N GLU A 470 1.69 -16.19 -26.96
CA GLU A 470 2.21 -14.82 -26.82
C GLU A 470 1.09 -13.77 -26.65
N GLY A 471 -0.05 -13.96 -27.32
CA GLY A 471 -1.22 -13.09 -27.17
C GLY A 471 -1.76 -13.04 -25.74
N VAL A 472 -1.73 -14.16 -25.02
CA VAL A 472 -2.16 -14.24 -23.61
C VAL A 472 -1.16 -13.53 -22.71
N THR A 473 0.14 -13.74 -22.93
CA THR A 473 1.20 -13.07 -22.18
C THR A 473 1.16 -11.55 -22.37
N LYS A 474 0.94 -11.08 -23.60
CA LYS A 474 0.80 -9.65 -23.93
C LYS A 474 -0.48 -9.04 -23.35
N PHE A 475 -1.60 -9.76 -23.40
CA PHE A 475 -2.86 -9.31 -22.80
C PHE A 475 -2.71 -9.14 -21.28
N TYR A 476 -1.93 -10.02 -20.64
CA TYR A 476 -1.67 -9.97 -19.19
C TYR A 476 -0.99 -8.68 -18.72
N TYR A 477 -0.32 -7.93 -19.60
CA TYR A 477 0.24 -6.63 -19.23
C TYR A 477 -0.85 -5.63 -18.82
N PHE A 478 -2.08 -5.77 -19.33
CA PHE A 478 -3.21 -4.91 -19.01
C PHE A 478 -4.03 -5.42 -17.82
N ALA A 479 -3.56 -6.46 -17.13
CA ALA A 479 -4.35 -7.21 -16.16
C ALA A 479 -4.95 -6.37 -15.03
N TYR A 480 -4.21 -5.38 -14.53
CA TYR A 480 -4.74 -4.47 -13.52
C TYR A 480 -5.98 -3.70 -14.03
N TRP A 481 -5.88 -3.07 -15.19
CA TRP A 481 -6.96 -2.24 -15.74
C TRP A 481 -8.16 -3.08 -16.17
N VAL A 482 -7.90 -4.21 -16.83
CA VAL A 482 -8.97 -5.14 -17.23
C VAL A 482 -9.73 -5.63 -16.00
N GLY A 483 -9.03 -6.09 -14.95
CA GLY A 483 -9.68 -6.55 -13.72
C GLY A 483 -10.47 -5.45 -13.01
N LEU A 484 -9.95 -4.22 -12.98
CA LEU A 484 -10.64 -3.06 -12.39
C LEU A 484 -11.92 -2.70 -13.13
N PHE A 485 -11.87 -2.54 -14.45
CA PHE A 485 -13.03 -2.11 -15.24
C PHE A 485 -14.06 -3.23 -15.42
N VAL A 486 -13.64 -4.47 -15.66
CA VAL A 486 -14.56 -5.60 -15.84
C VAL A 486 -15.29 -5.91 -14.54
N ALA A 487 -14.60 -5.94 -13.39
CA ALA A 487 -15.26 -6.15 -12.11
C ALA A 487 -16.19 -4.98 -11.76
N GLY A 488 -15.74 -3.73 -11.93
CA GLY A 488 -16.57 -2.55 -11.67
C GLY A 488 -17.84 -2.50 -12.53
N ALA A 489 -17.71 -2.74 -13.84
CA ALA A 489 -18.86 -2.76 -14.75
C ALA A 489 -19.83 -3.91 -14.45
N THR A 490 -19.31 -5.11 -14.17
CA THR A 490 -20.14 -6.26 -13.80
C THR A 490 -20.89 -5.99 -12.50
N TYR A 491 -20.22 -5.45 -11.49
CA TYR A 491 -20.85 -5.08 -10.21
C TYR A 491 -21.95 -4.04 -10.41
N TRP A 492 -21.68 -3.01 -11.21
CA TRP A 492 -22.67 -1.98 -11.55
C TRP A 492 -23.93 -2.56 -12.18
N ILE A 493 -23.78 -3.43 -13.19
CA ILE A 493 -24.89 -4.07 -13.89
C ILE A 493 -25.69 -4.96 -12.93
N LEU A 494 -25.02 -5.80 -12.14
CA LEU A 494 -25.69 -6.70 -11.22
C LEU A 494 -26.46 -5.95 -10.11
N CYS A 495 -25.88 -4.87 -9.58
CA CYS A 495 -26.57 -4.02 -8.60
C CYS A 495 -27.70 -3.19 -9.24
N LYS A 496 -27.67 -2.90 -10.54
CA LYS A 496 -28.82 -2.33 -11.24
C LYS A 496 -29.97 -3.33 -11.40
N ILE A 497 -29.66 -4.60 -11.62
CA ILE A 497 -30.65 -5.68 -11.74
C ILE A 497 -31.23 -6.04 -10.35
N ASN A 498 -30.38 -6.11 -9.33
CA ASN A 498 -30.76 -6.41 -7.95
C ASN A 498 -30.19 -5.33 -7.01
N PRO A 499 -30.91 -4.20 -6.83
CA PRO A 499 -30.46 -3.05 -6.04
C PRO A 499 -30.23 -3.37 -4.57
N PRO A 500 -29.04 -3.08 -4.01
CA PRO A 500 -28.84 -3.14 -2.57
C PRO A 500 -29.58 -1.98 -1.87
N ALA A 501 -29.88 -2.15 -0.59
CA ALA A 501 -30.61 -1.16 0.21
C ALA A 501 -29.93 0.23 0.27
N THR A 502 -28.61 0.28 0.07
CA THR A 502 -27.80 1.50 0.09
C THR A 502 -27.63 2.14 -1.29
N MET A 503 -28.35 1.66 -2.31
CA MET A 503 -28.25 2.20 -3.67
C MET A 503 -29.07 3.47 -3.82
N TYR A 504 -28.45 4.52 -4.35
CA TYR A 504 -29.12 5.78 -4.69
C TYR A 504 -29.14 6.03 -6.20
N THR A 505 -30.29 6.46 -6.70
CA THR A 505 -30.48 6.79 -8.13
C THR A 505 -30.15 8.24 -8.47
N GLU A 506 -30.25 9.15 -7.49
CA GLU A 506 -30.14 10.60 -7.69
C GLU A 506 -29.33 11.30 -6.59
N GLY A 507 -28.64 12.38 -6.98
CA GLY A 507 -27.81 13.20 -6.10
C GLY A 507 -26.52 12.54 -5.61
N TRP A 508 -25.62 13.36 -5.06
CA TRP A 508 -24.46 12.90 -4.28
C TRP A 508 -24.86 12.87 -2.80
N LYS A 509 -24.53 11.79 -2.08
CA LYS A 509 -24.99 11.51 -0.72
C LYS A 509 -23.86 11.39 0.31
N GLU A 510 -22.65 11.80 -0.07
CA GLU A 510 -21.49 11.88 0.82
C GLU A 510 -21.67 13.02 1.84
N PRO A 511 -21.43 12.79 3.14
CA PRO A 511 -21.35 13.86 4.12
C PRO A 511 -20.11 14.71 3.86
N LYS A 512 -20.14 15.99 4.25
CA LYS A 512 -18.98 16.90 4.11
C LYS A 512 -17.74 16.35 4.83
N ASN A 513 -17.93 15.84 6.04
CA ASN A 513 -16.92 15.15 6.85
C ASN A 513 -17.63 14.35 7.94
N TYR A 514 -17.35 13.06 8.09
CA TYR A 514 -18.02 12.25 9.12
C TYR A 514 -17.39 12.47 10.48
N VAL A 515 -18.22 12.76 11.48
CA VAL A 515 -17.84 12.84 12.89
C VAL A 515 -18.51 11.68 13.62
N ARG A 516 -17.82 11.13 14.63
CA ARG A 516 -18.43 10.07 15.42
C ARG A 516 -19.58 10.65 16.25
N PRO A 517 -20.69 9.93 16.46
CA PRO A 517 -21.81 10.44 17.25
C PRO A 517 -21.40 10.94 18.64
N GLU A 518 -20.43 10.28 19.29
CA GLU A 518 -19.93 10.71 20.61
C GLU A 518 -19.11 12.03 20.60
N GLU A 519 -18.65 12.48 19.43
CA GLU A 519 -17.82 13.69 19.26
C GLU A 519 -18.59 14.84 18.57
N GLU A 520 -19.85 14.62 18.12
CA GLU A 520 -20.64 15.64 17.41
C GLU A 520 -20.90 16.89 18.26
N ALA A 521 -21.22 16.73 19.55
CA ALA A 521 -21.45 17.86 20.46
C ALA A 521 -20.22 18.77 20.58
N GLN A 522 -19.01 18.19 20.59
CA GLN A 522 -17.75 18.95 20.68
C GLN A 522 -17.51 19.81 19.43
N VAL A 523 -17.94 19.34 18.27
CA VAL A 523 -17.82 20.11 17.02
C VAL A 523 -18.80 21.27 16.98
N LEU A 524 -20.05 21.03 17.39
CA LEU A 524 -21.09 22.07 17.45
C LEU A 524 -20.71 23.19 18.43
N GLU A 525 -20.17 22.85 19.61
CA GLU A 525 -19.67 23.83 20.57
C GLU A 525 -18.51 24.66 20.02
N GLY A 526 -17.57 24.03 19.30
CA GLY A 526 -16.45 24.72 18.64
C GLY A 526 -16.91 25.65 17.52
N GLU A 527 -17.85 25.21 16.67
CA GLU A 527 -18.40 26.03 15.58
C GLU A 527 -19.20 27.24 16.10
N ALA A 528 -19.88 27.09 17.24
CA ALA A 528 -20.58 28.18 17.92
C ALA A 528 -19.60 29.20 18.51
N ALA A 529 -18.54 28.75 19.18
CA ALA A 529 -17.48 29.64 19.69
C ALA A 529 -16.75 30.40 18.56
N ASP A 530 -16.50 29.73 17.42
CA ASP A 530 -15.92 30.36 16.22
C ASP A 530 -16.90 31.32 15.51
N ALA A 531 -18.20 31.23 15.78
CA ALA A 531 -19.21 32.15 15.26
C ALA A 531 -19.34 33.41 16.13
N GLU A 532 -19.21 33.29 17.46
CA GLU A 532 -19.22 34.41 18.40
C GLU A 532 -17.99 35.33 18.28
N GLY A 533 -16.89 34.84 17.68
CA GLY A 533 -15.69 35.64 17.40
C GLY A 533 -15.70 36.43 16.08
N LEU A 534 -16.78 36.37 15.29
CA LEU A 534 -16.92 37.03 14.00
C LEU A 534 -17.70 38.35 14.12
N SER A 535 -17.40 39.36 13.30
CA SER A 535 -18.16 40.62 13.29
C SER A 535 -19.54 40.42 12.64
N ASP A 536 -20.53 41.25 13.00
CA ASP A 536 -21.96 41.07 12.64
C ASP A 536 -22.22 40.75 11.15
N GLY A 537 -21.43 41.31 10.22
CA GLY A 537 -21.56 41.03 8.78
C GLY A 537 -21.08 39.64 8.34
N GLN A 538 -20.27 38.95 9.14
CA GLN A 538 -19.80 37.57 8.91
C GLN A 538 -20.70 36.53 9.60
N VAL A 539 -21.51 36.96 10.57
CA VAL A 539 -22.47 36.10 11.28
C VAL A 539 -23.68 35.79 10.39
N GLU A 540 -24.22 36.76 9.65
CA GLU A 540 -25.35 36.54 8.73
C GLU A 540 -25.04 35.51 7.63
N GLU A 541 -23.86 35.55 7.03
CA GLU A 541 -23.46 34.60 5.98
C GLU A 541 -23.29 33.16 6.52
N LYS A 542 -22.85 33.03 7.78
CA LYS A 542 -22.66 31.74 8.46
C LYS A 542 -24.00 31.17 8.97
N VAL A 543 -24.89 32.00 9.53
CA VAL A 543 -26.20 31.59 10.07
C VAL A 543 -27.15 31.13 8.97
N VAL A 544 -27.18 31.81 7.81
CA VAL A 544 -27.95 31.37 6.63
C VAL A 544 -27.47 30.00 6.13
N SER A 545 -26.16 29.72 6.25
CA SER A 545 -25.62 28.40 5.89
C SER A 545 -26.03 27.29 6.88
N THR A 546 -26.25 27.63 8.14
CA THR A 546 -26.60 26.69 9.22
C THR A 546 -28.10 26.38 9.26
N GLU A 547 -28.98 27.36 9.01
CA GLU A 547 -30.43 27.09 8.96
C GLU A 547 -30.84 26.17 7.79
N VAL A 548 -30.14 26.26 6.66
CA VAL A 548 -30.30 25.33 5.53
C VAL A 548 -29.88 23.90 5.92
N ILE A 549 -28.90 23.74 6.83
CA ILE A 549 -28.43 22.44 7.34
C ILE A 549 -29.49 21.80 8.27
N THR A 550 -30.15 22.59 9.11
CA THR A 550 -31.15 22.09 10.07
C THR A 550 -32.50 21.76 9.39
N CYS A 551 -32.89 22.50 8.36
CA CYS A 551 -34.14 22.23 7.63
C CYS A 551 -34.06 20.95 6.77
N LEU A 552 -32.87 20.59 6.28
CA LEU A 552 -32.66 19.36 5.50
C LEU A 552 -32.59 18.10 6.37
N SER A 553 -32.21 18.21 7.65
CA SER A 553 -32.19 17.08 8.59
C SER A 553 -33.56 16.79 9.20
N SER A 554 -34.40 17.80 9.44
CA SER A 554 -35.74 17.61 10.00
C SER A 554 -36.73 16.99 9.01
N GLN A 555 -36.67 17.34 7.72
CA GLN A 555 -37.54 16.75 6.69
C GLN A 555 -37.30 15.25 6.47
N THR A 556 -36.12 14.72 6.84
CA THR A 556 -35.86 13.27 6.80
C THR A 556 -36.43 12.49 7.98
N HIS A 557 -36.83 13.16 9.07
CA HIS A 557 -37.39 12.51 10.26
C HIS A 557 -38.93 12.40 10.24
N GLU A 558 -39.66 13.29 9.55
CA GLU A 558 -41.14 13.28 9.54
C GLU A 558 -41.77 12.40 8.44
N ALA A 559 -41.03 11.99 7.41
CA ALA A 559 -41.59 11.21 6.29
C ALA A 559 -41.83 9.71 6.56
N HIS A 560 -41.57 9.21 7.78
CA HIS A 560 -41.67 7.77 8.11
C HIS A 560 -42.71 7.39 9.18
N VAL A 561 -43.59 8.30 9.59
CA VAL A 561 -44.66 7.99 10.57
C VAL A 561 -46.04 8.37 10.02
N THR A 562 -46.42 7.84 8.87
CA THR A 562 -47.85 7.63 8.53
C THR A 562 -47.97 6.65 7.37
N VAL A 563 -48.50 5.43 7.60
CA VAL A 563 -49.37 4.67 6.68
C VAL A 563 -49.94 3.45 7.42
N HIS A 564 -51.20 3.63 7.84
CA HIS A 564 -52.35 2.71 7.86
C HIS A 564 -52.33 1.35 8.59
N THR A 565 -53.01 1.35 9.74
CA THR A 565 -54.06 0.39 10.07
C THR A 565 -55.34 0.73 9.30
N HIS A 566 -55.78 -0.16 8.41
CA HIS A 566 -57.17 -0.61 8.22
C HIS A 566 -57.22 -1.80 7.26
#